data_AF-A8Y291-F1
#
_entry.id   AF-A8Y291-F1
#
_cell.length_a   1.000
_cell.length_b   1.000
_cell.length_c   1.000
_cell.angle_alpha   90.00
_cell.angle_beta   90.00
_cell.angle_gamma   90.00
#
_symmetry.space_group_name_H-M   'P 1'
#
loop_
_entity.id
_entity.type
_entity.pdbx_description
1 polymer ?
#
loop_
_entity_poly.entity_id
_entity_poly.type
_entity_poly.pdbx_seq_one_letter_code
_entity_poly.pdbx_strand_id
1 'polypeptide(L)'
;MSAEPLNLSREKKRAFRAGKFPEDIITKDMIREVTCTIDCAPGTPNYKEFKVTEGMLFTKVPDNLTPSLEFCDMLLKINGKAVTTKKQMHEEIYKLAKSNKSHYLAFTVKRIISCERLELSNTPSNASVRKPASKENTVKPNTGYNYFKIVLIYFPKSKLGINIKSYADSVYVAATDNAWGSTTRRLLFPCDTILKIDETLVTLYIERPVGTAAILFSHSVISYERKSLDPLIPGDVVQKFAEQLAYYEKNGFQDPPPIFRGYTKDYSSSGRVKMTNTVENKKIRSDDINPAILKPVPPQMSLKK
;
A
#
# COMPACT_ATOMS: atom_id res chain seq x y z
N MET A 1 -2.16 -26.82 -3.57
CA MET A 1 -2.97 -26.92 -2.34
C MET A 1 -3.79 -25.64 -2.25
N SER A 2 -5.11 -25.72 -2.39
CA SER A 2 -5.99 -24.54 -2.30
C SER A 2 -6.00 -24.03 -0.86
N ALA A 3 -5.64 -22.78 -0.63
CA ALA A 3 -5.81 -22.19 0.68
C ALA A 3 -7.30 -22.09 0.97
N GLU A 4 -7.76 -22.71 2.06
CA GLU A 4 -9.11 -22.45 2.55
C GLU A 4 -9.19 -20.97 2.97
N PRO A 5 -10.14 -20.19 2.42
CA PRO A 5 -10.29 -18.80 2.80
C PRO A 5 -10.60 -18.71 4.29
N LEU A 6 -9.90 -17.83 5.01
CA LEU A 6 -10.15 -17.52 6.41
C LEU A 6 -11.67 -17.35 6.64
N ASN A 7 -12.29 -18.33 7.28
CA ASN A 7 -13.75 -18.36 7.45
C ASN A 7 -14.15 -17.40 8.59
N LEU A 8 -14.06 -16.10 8.33
CA LEU A 8 -14.45 -15.06 9.27
C LEU A 8 -15.97 -15.06 9.44
N SER A 9 -16.43 -15.08 10.70
CA SER A 9 -17.86 -14.97 11.01
C SER A 9 -18.46 -13.69 10.43
N ARG A 10 -19.78 -13.69 10.19
CA ARG A 10 -20.51 -12.54 9.62
C ARG A 10 -20.35 -11.27 10.48
N GLU A 11 -20.25 -11.44 11.80
CA GLU A 11 -20.01 -10.38 12.77
C GLU A 11 -18.59 -9.82 12.65
N LYS A 12 -17.57 -10.66 12.50
CA LYS A 12 -16.19 -10.24 12.26
C LYS A 12 -16.07 -9.44 10.95
N LYS A 13 -16.71 -9.91 9.87
CA LYS A 13 -16.79 -9.17 8.60
C LYS A 13 -17.49 -7.82 8.78
N ARG A 14 -18.54 -7.73 9.62
CA ARG A 14 -19.23 -6.47 9.93
C ARG A 14 -18.36 -5.52 10.75
N ALA A 15 -17.68 -6.02 11.79
CA ALA A 15 -16.76 -5.24 12.62
C ALA A 15 -15.60 -4.69 11.80
N PHE A 16 -15.02 -5.50 10.90
CA PHE A 16 -13.97 -5.06 9.98
C PHE A 16 -14.44 -3.97 9.03
N ARG A 17 -15.67 -4.10 8.48
CA ARG A 17 -16.30 -3.06 7.66
C ARG A 17 -16.57 -1.77 8.43
N ALA A 18 -16.87 -1.86 9.72
CA ALA A 18 -17.00 -0.71 10.60
C ALA A 18 -15.63 -0.07 10.96
N GLY A 19 -14.53 -0.66 10.49
CA GLY A 19 -13.18 -0.22 10.80
C GLY A 19 -12.83 -0.42 12.27
N LYS A 20 -13.35 -1.48 12.89
CA LYS A 20 -12.87 -1.96 14.19
C LYS A 20 -11.58 -2.74 13.99
N PHE A 21 -10.64 -2.56 14.91
CA PHE A 21 -9.37 -3.26 14.89
C PHE A 21 -9.59 -4.76 15.20
N PRO A 22 -9.25 -5.69 14.29
CA PRO A 22 -9.52 -7.11 14.51
C PRO A 22 -8.44 -7.71 15.41
N GLU A 23 -8.58 -7.55 16.73
CA GLU A 23 -7.62 -8.04 17.74
C GLU A 23 -7.39 -9.57 17.67
N ASP A 24 -8.36 -10.33 17.16
CA ASP A 24 -8.25 -11.78 16.97
C ASP A 24 -7.32 -12.17 15.79
N ILE A 25 -7.12 -11.26 14.83
CA ILE A 25 -6.30 -11.46 13.63
C ILE A 25 -4.95 -10.78 13.80
N ILE A 26 -4.96 -9.60 14.42
CA ILE A 26 -3.76 -8.79 14.65
C ILE A 26 -3.28 -9.07 16.05
N THR A 27 -2.30 -9.98 16.14
CA THR A 27 -1.68 -10.35 17.40
C THR A 27 -0.83 -9.20 17.95
N LYS A 28 -0.49 -9.25 19.25
CA LYS A 28 0.22 -8.15 19.93
C LYS A 28 1.58 -7.85 19.31
N ASP A 29 2.26 -8.85 18.76
CA ASP A 29 3.54 -8.74 18.07
C ASP A 29 3.44 -8.01 16.72
N MET A 30 2.25 -7.94 16.12
CA MET A 30 2.00 -7.21 14.87
C MET A 30 1.71 -5.73 15.08
N ILE A 31 1.68 -5.27 16.33
CA ILE A 31 1.25 -3.92 16.72
C ILE A 31 2.35 -3.23 17.51
N ARG A 32 2.52 -1.94 17.25
CA ARG A 32 3.33 -1.05 18.07
C ARG A 32 2.51 0.11 18.56
N GLU A 33 2.58 0.38 19.86
CA GLU A 33 2.12 1.66 20.39
C GLU A 33 3.18 2.72 20.09
N VAL A 34 2.76 3.78 19.41
CA VAL A 34 3.62 4.90 19.00
C VAL A 34 2.98 6.19 19.50
N THR A 35 3.78 7.05 20.11
CA THR A 35 3.36 8.42 20.44
C THR A 35 4.03 9.38 19.47
N CYS A 36 3.21 10.11 18.72
CA CYS A 36 3.63 11.11 17.74
C CYS A 36 3.35 12.50 18.33
N THR A 37 4.40 13.25 18.63
CA THR A 37 4.29 14.65 19.08
C THR A 37 4.44 15.57 17.87
N ILE A 38 3.51 16.51 17.73
CA ILE A 38 3.43 17.41 16.57
C ILE A 38 3.28 18.85 17.03
N ASP A 39 4.12 19.72 16.47
CA ASP A 39 4.14 21.14 16.75
C ASP A 39 3.03 21.82 15.93
N CYS A 40 2.13 22.50 16.63
CA CYS A 40 0.96 23.11 16.02
C CYS A 40 1.02 24.63 16.18
N ALA A 41 0.82 25.32 15.05
CA ALA A 41 0.67 26.77 15.03
C ALA A 41 -0.64 27.19 15.76
N PRO A 42 -0.75 28.46 16.21
CA PRO A 42 -1.98 29.01 16.77
C PRO A 42 -3.21 28.69 15.92
N GLY A 43 -4.28 28.20 16.55
CA GLY A 43 -5.55 27.90 15.86
C GLY A 43 -5.56 26.60 15.05
N THR A 44 -4.45 25.87 14.99
CA THR A 44 -4.32 24.59 14.25
C THR A 44 -4.25 23.39 15.19
N PRO A 45 -4.48 22.15 14.74
CA PRO A 45 -5.08 21.78 13.47
C PRO A 45 -6.61 21.91 13.49
N ASN A 46 -7.21 22.04 12.31
CA ASN A 46 -8.66 22.05 12.18
C ASN A 46 -9.24 20.66 12.47
N TYR A 47 -9.88 20.50 13.64
CA TYR A 47 -10.46 19.22 14.07
C TYR A 47 -11.44 18.61 13.05
N LYS A 48 -12.06 19.41 12.17
CA LYS A 48 -13.01 18.92 11.15
C LYS A 48 -12.35 18.15 10.00
N GLU A 49 -11.04 18.32 9.81
CA GLU A 49 -10.28 17.63 8.77
C GLU A 49 -9.96 16.18 9.13
N PHE A 50 -9.98 15.86 10.42
CA PHE A 50 -9.79 14.50 10.90
C PHE A 50 -11.03 13.65 10.60
N LYS A 51 -10.78 12.47 10.03
CA LYS A 51 -11.81 11.46 9.84
C LYS A 51 -11.33 10.14 10.42
N VAL A 52 -12.14 9.58 11.31
CA VAL A 52 -11.90 8.26 11.90
C VAL A 52 -13.07 7.32 11.64
N THR A 53 -12.79 6.02 11.66
CA THR A 53 -13.81 4.95 11.70
C THR A 53 -14.49 4.89 13.08
N GLU A 54 -15.50 4.03 13.23
CA GLU A 54 -16.10 3.76 14.56
C GLU A 54 -15.07 3.17 15.53
N GLY A 55 -14.13 2.37 15.03
CA GLY A 55 -13.01 1.83 15.79
C GLY A 55 -11.82 2.78 15.96
N MET A 56 -12.01 4.08 15.74
CA MET A 56 -10.98 5.12 15.92
C MET A 56 -9.75 5.00 14.99
N LEU A 57 -9.88 4.35 13.82
CA LEU A 57 -8.82 4.30 12.81
C LEU A 57 -8.81 5.58 11.99
N PHE A 58 -7.64 6.22 11.84
CA PHE A 58 -7.51 7.38 10.96
C PHE A 58 -7.73 7.00 9.50
N THR A 59 -8.68 7.69 8.87
CA THR A 59 -9.00 7.60 7.43
C THR A 59 -8.72 8.90 6.70
N LYS A 60 -8.57 10.01 7.44
CA LYS A 60 -8.05 11.29 6.96
C LYS A 60 -7.47 12.06 8.14
N VAL A 61 -6.35 12.75 7.91
CA VAL A 61 -5.77 13.76 8.79
C VAL A 61 -5.40 14.99 7.96
N PRO A 62 -5.21 16.17 8.57
CA PRO A 62 -4.56 17.30 7.92
C PRO A 62 -3.19 16.93 7.33
N ASP A 63 -2.86 17.48 6.16
CA ASP A 63 -1.66 17.08 5.40
C ASP A 63 -0.36 17.34 6.18
N ASN A 64 -0.33 18.41 7.00
CA ASN A 64 0.81 18.77 7.84
C ASN A 64 1.08 17.79 9.01
N LEU A 65 0.20 16.79 9.23
CA LEU A 65 0.41 15.73 10.23
C LEU A 65 0.95 14.44 9.61
N THR A 66 1.08 14.39 8.28
CA THR A 66 1.74 13.31 7.55
C THR A 66 3.23 13.67 7.40
N PRO A 67 4.18 12.75 7.67
CA PRO A 67 4.03 11.30 7.85
C PRO A 67 3.94 10.83 9.31
N SER A 68 3.87 11.75 10.30
CA SER A 68 3.84 11.37 11.71
C SER A 68 2.69 10.41 12.03
N LEU A 69 1.49 10.73 11.54
CA LEU A 69 0.34 9.83 11.53
C LEU A 69 0.23 9.11 10.18
N GLU A 70 -0.19 7.86 10.20
CA GLU A 70 -0.37 7.04 9.00
C GLU A 70 -1.82 6.55 8.85
N PHE A 71 -2.16 6.13 7.63
CA PHE A 71 -3.46 5.55 7.34
C PHE A 71 -3.70 4.29 8.19
N CYS A 72 -4.88 4.24 8.81
CA CYS A 72 -5.33 3.20 9.73
C CYS A 72 -4.49 3.03 11.00
N ASP A 73 -3.76 4.05 11.42
CA ASP A 73 -3.38 4.16 12.82
C ASP A 73 -4.63 4.22 13.70
N MET A 74 -4.67 3.41 14.74
CA MET A 74 -5.78 3.42 15.71
C MET A 74 -5.49 4.41 16.81
N LEU A 75 -6.27 5.47 16.91
CA LEU A 75 -6.14 6.47 17.97
C LEU A 75 -6.51 5.88 19.33
N LEU A 76 -5.60 6.03 20.30
CA LEU A 76 -5.81 5.64 21.70
C LEU A 76 -5.93 6.86 22.62
N LYS A 77 -4.98 7.80 22.51
CA LYS A 77 -4.87 8.95 23.41
C LYS A 77 -4.49 10.23 22.66
N ILE A 78 -4.94 11.36 23.20
CA ILE A 78 -4.48 12.70 22.82
C ILE A 78 -3.94 13.37 24.08
N ASN A 79 -2.68 13.79 24.06
CA ASN A 79 -1.98 14.40 25.21
C ASN A 79 -2.11 13.55 26.48
N GLY A 80 -1.97 12.23 26.34
CA GLY A 80 -2.08 11.27 27.45
C GLY A 80 -3.52 10.93 27.87
N LYS A 81 -4.53 11.67 27.41
CA LYS A 81 -5.94 11.41 27.70
C LYS A 81 -6.53 10.39 26.74
N ALA A 82 -7.15 9.33 27.26
CA ALA A 82 -7.81 8.32 26.44
C ALA A 82 -8.99 8.90 25.66
N VAL A 83 -9.11 8.48 24.39
CA VAL A 83 -10.16 8.90 23.47
C VAL A 83 -10.79 7.66 22.85
N THR A 84 -12.08 7.44 23.10
CA THR A 84 -12.81 6.27 22.61
C THR A 84 -13.88 6.60 21.58
N THR A 85 -14.18 7.89 21.40
CA THR A 85 -15.21 8.35 20.46
C THR A 85 -14.72 9.50 19.60
N LYS A 86 -15.28 9.60 18.39
CA LYS A 86 -15.03 10.73 17.46
C LYS A 86 -15.37 12.09 18.09
N LYS A 87 -16.44 12.16 18.89
CA LYS A 87 -16.84 13.40 19.58
C LYS A 87 -15.76 13.85 20.56
N GLN A 88 -15.27 12.94 21.41
CA GLN A 88 -14.17 13.23 22.33
C GLN A 88 -12.90 13.65 21.58
N MET A 89 -12.55 12.97 20.48
CA MET A 89 -11.41 13.36 19.64
C MET A 89 -11.53 14.80 19.17
N HIS A 90 -12.67 15.17 18.59
CA HIS A 90 -12.90 16.53 18.10
C HIS A 90 -12.86 17.56 19.24
N GLU A 91 -13.45 17.25 20.40
CA GLU A 91 -13.44 18.15 21.55
C GLU A 91 -12.04 18.41 22.08
N GLU A 92 -11.20 17.38 22.21
CA GLU A 92 -9.83 17.53 22.70
C GLU A 92 -8.97 18.35 21.73
N ILE A 93 -9.07 18.09 20.42
CA ILE A 93 -8.36 18.90 19.41
C ILE A 93 -8.89 20.33 19.37
N TYR A 94 -10.21 20.52 19.43
CA TYR A 94 -10.83 21.85 19.40
C TYR A 94 -10.45 22.70 20.61
N LYS A 95 -10.41 22.13 21.81
CA LYS A 95 -9.99 22.86 23.03
C LYS A 95 -8.59 23.44 22.89
N LEU A 96 -7.66 22.66 22.33
CA LEU A 96 -6.28 23.08 22.11
C LEU A 96 -6.20 24.16 21.02
N ALA A 97 -6.82 23.93 19.86
CA ALA A 97 -6.85 24.89 18.77
C ALA A 97 -7.51 26.23 19.17
N LYS A 98 -8.62 26.18 19.95
CA LYS A 98 -9.35 27.36 20.41
C LYS A 98 -8.50 28.30 21.27
N SER A 99 -7.49 27.78 21.98
CA SER A 99 -6.58 28.60 22.78
C SER A 99 -5.82 29.63 21.93
N ASN A 100 -5.74 29.42 20.60
CA ASN A 100 -5.06 30.25 19.63
C ASN A 100 -3.61 30.60 20.03
N LYS A 101 -2.92 29.63 20.64
CA LYS A 101 -1.50 29.67 20.98
C LYS A 101 -0.78 28.51 20.31
N SER A 102 0.52 28.65 20.09
CA SER A 102 1.36 27.52 19.69
C SER A 102 1.30 26.45 20.77
N HIS A 103 1.19 25.19 20.37
CA HIS A 103 1.05 24.06 21.29
C HIS A 103 1.53 22.76 20.65
N TYR A 104 1.68 21.74 21.49
CA TYR A 104 1.99 20.39 21.05
C TYR A 104 0.75 19.51 21.09
N LEU A 105 0.64 18.63 20.10
CA LEU A 105 -0.32 17.54 20.05
C LEU A 105 0.41 16.21 20.05
N ALA A 106 0.27 15.44 21.13
CA ALA A 106 0.78 14.09 21.26
C ALA A 106 -0.33 13.08 21.01
N PHE A 107 -0.29 12.41 19.87
CA PHE A 107 -1.19 11.32 19.54
C PHE A 107 -0.54 9.99 19.91
N THR A 108 -1.15 9.24 20.80
CA THR A 108 -0.76 7.84 21.05
C THR A 108 -1.66 6.94 20.19
N VAL A 109 -1.04 6.13 19.34
CA VAL A 109 -1.73 5.26 18.38
C VAL A 109 -1.22 3.83 18.46
N LYS A 110 -2.08 2.86 18.15
CA LYS A 110 -1.65 1.51 17.75
C LYS A 110 -1.41 1.49 16.25
N ARG A 111 -0.18 1.23 15.83
CA ARG A 111 0.25 1.08 14.43
C ARG A 111 0.55 -0.36 14.13
N ILE A 112 0.06 -0.86 12.99
CA ILE A 112 0.41 -2.20 12.50
C ILE A 112 1.81 -2.17 11.91
N ILE A 113 2.69 -3.03 12.40
CA ILE A 113 4.09 -3.13 11.98
C ILE A 113 4.49 -4.59 11.72
N SER A 114 3.60 -5.36 11.08
CA SER A 114 3.84 -6.80 10.87
C SER A 114 4.96 -7.06 9.85
N CYS A 115 6.20 -6.95 10.32
CA CYS A 115 7.42 -7.19 9.58
C CYS A 115 8.39 -7.93 10.50
N GLU A 116 8.64 -9.19 10.19
CA GLU A 116 9.52 -10.10 10.92
C GLU A 116 10.76 -10.37 10.07
N ARG A 117 11.96 -10.20 10.63
CA ARG A 117 13.19 -10.61 9.96
C ARG A 117 13.31 -12.13 10.02
N LEU A 118 13.59 -12.75 8.88
CA LEU A 118 13.74 -14.19 8.76
C LEU A 118 15.19 -14.62 8.91
N GLU A 119 15.39 -15.74 9.60
CA GLU A 119 16.62 -16.52 9.54
C GLU A 119 16.76 -17.22 8.18
N LEU A 120 18.01 -17.46 7.76
CA LEU A 120 18.30 -18.03 6.44
C LEU A 120 17.63 -19.40 6.21
N SER A 121 17.52 -20.23 7.25
CA SER A 121 16.86 -21.54 7.20
C SER A 121 15.38 -21.45 6.83
N ASN A 122 14.72 -20.35 7.16
CA ASN A 122 13.28 -20.12 6.97
C ASN A 122 12.95 -19.37 5.67
N THR A 123 13.95 -19.05 4.85
CA THR A 123 13.74 -18.34 3.58
C THR A 123 13.08 -19.25 2.52
N PRO A 124 12.25 -18.71 1.62
CA PRO A 124 11.70 -19.47 0.49
C PRO A 124 12.77 -20.10 -0.40
N SER A 125 12.43 -21.18 -1.12
CA SER A 125 13.37 -21.93 -1.98
C SER A 125 13.98 -21.09 -3.10
N ASN A 126 13.27 -20.07 -3.58
CA ASN A 126 13.71 -19.14 -4.63
C ASN A 126 14.50 -17.93 -4.11
N ALA A 127 14.78 -17.87 -2.80
CA ALA A 127 15.65 -16.86 -2.20
C ALA A 127 17.05 -16.89 -2.82
N SER A 128 17.69 -15.73 -2.96
CA SER A 128 18.99 -15.59 -3.60
C SER A 128 20.08 -16.38 -2.88
N VAL A 129 20.04 -16.47 -1.54
CA VAL A 129 20.98 -17.28 -0.74
C VAL A 129 20.95 -18.77 -1.07
N ARG A 130 19.85 -19.28 -1.65
CA ARG A 130 19.69 -20.68 -2.04
C ARG A 130 20.11 -20.95 -3.49
N LYS A 131 20.49 -19.91 -4.24
CA LYS A 131 20.94 -20.02 -5.63
C LYS A 131 22.46 -20.15 -5.71
N PRO A 132 22.99 -20.84 -6.73
CA PRO A 132 24.43 -20.90 -6.96
C PRO A 132 25.01 -19.51 -7.21
N ALA A 133 26.25 -19.29 -6.77
CA ALA A 133 26.94 -18.04 -7.03
C ALA A 133 27.20 -17.90 -8.54
N SER A 134 26.89 -16.73 -9.09
CA SER A 134 27.30 -16.35 -10.45
C SER A 134 28.29 -15.19 -10.36
N LYS A 135 29.27 -15.20 -11.28
CA LYS A 135 30.19 -14.08 -11.48
C LYS A 135 29.70 -13.10 -12.54
N GLU A 136 28.59 -13.40 -13.20
CA GLU A 136 28.00 -12.55 -14.24
C GLU A 136 27.18 -11.43 -13.62
N ASN A 137 27.46 -10.19 -14.03
CA ASN A 137 26.76 -9.00 -13.52
C ASN A 137 25.30 -8.90 -14.00
N THR A 138 24.92 -9.68 -15.00
CA THR A 138 23.54 -9.83 -15.51
C THR A 138 22.72 -10.81 -14.69
N VAL A 139 23.36 -11.59 -13.80
CA VAL A 139 22.71 -12.57 -12.94
C VAL A 139 22.59 -11.98 -11.54
N LYS A 140 21.44 -12.19 -10.91
CA LYS A 140 21.19 -11.72 -9.54
C LYS A 140 22.25 -12.29 -8.58
N PRO A 141 22.94 -11.45 -7.78
CA PRO A 141 23.84 -11.92 -6.74
C PRO A 141 23.15 -12.88 -5.77
N ASN A 142 23.87 -13.85 -5.23
CA ASN A 142 23.32 -14.79 -4.23
C ASN A 142 23.58 -14.36 -2.77
N THR A 143 24.25 -13.21 -2.56
CA THR A 143 24.58 -12.68 -1.23
C THR A 143 24.22 -11.18 -1.14
N GLY A 144 24.24 -10.63 0.07
CA GLY A 144 23.97 -9.21 0.29
C GLY A 144 22.48 -8.88 0.39
N TYR A 145 21.68 -9.80 0.92
CA TYR A 145 20.24 -9.61 1.12
C TYR A 145 19.83 -9.93 2.55
N ASN A 146 18.84 -9.18 3.06
CA ASN A 146 18.08 -9.52 4.26
C ASN A 146 16.71 -10.06 3.84
N TYR A 147 16.13 -10.93 4.66
CA TYR A 147 14.87 -11.59 4.36
C TYR A 147 13.82 -11.19 5.40
N PHE A 148 12.60 -10.93 4.95
CA PHE A 148 11.52 -10.53 5.83
C PHE A 148 10.23 -11.25 5.48
N LYS A 149 9.42 -11.52 6.50
CA LYS A 149 8.03 -11.94 6.39
C LYS A 149 7.16 -10.76 6.80
N ILE A 150 6.29 -10.34 5.89
CA ILE A 150 5.42 -9.19 6.05
C ILE A 150 3.98 -9.67 5.98
N VAL A 151 3.14 -9.30 6.95
CA VAL A 151 1.69 -9.53 6.85
C VAL A 151 1.02 -8.22 6.47
N LEU A 152 0.34 -8.22 5.35
CA LEU A 152 -0.39 -7.08 4.83
C LEU A 152 -1.83 -7.10 5.34
N ILE A 153 -2.22 -6.02 6.01
CA ILE A 153 -3.58 -5.84 6.51
C ILE A 153 -4.20 -4.64 5.78
N TYR A 154 -5.24 -4.92 4.99
CA TYR A 154 -5.96 -3.93 4.20
C TYR A 154 -7.30 -3.59 4.83
N PHE A 155 -7.43 -2.36 5.31
CA PHE A 155 -8.72 -1.84 5.73
C PHE A 155 -9.54 -1.38 4.52
N PRO A 156 -10.86 -1.24 4.65
CA PRO A 156 -11.68 -0.68 3.58
C PRO A 156 -11.10 0.66 3.09
N LYS A 157 -10.99 0.82 1.76
CA LYS A 157 -10.39 1.97 1.07
C LYS A 157 -8.86 2.10 1.16
N SER A 158 -8.16 1.16 1.79
CA SER A 158 -6.71 1.05 1.64
C SER A 158 -6.35 0.84 0.17
N LYS A 159 -5.24 1.43 -0.25
CA LYS A 159 -4.62 1.14 -1.55
C LYS A 159 -3.44 0.19 -1.33
N LEU A 160 -3.24 -0.73 -2.28
CA LEU A 160 -2.03 -1.56 -2.32
C LEU A 160 -0.78 -0.67 -2.46
N GLY A 161 -0.84 0.39 -3.27
CA GLY A 161 0.18 1.43 -3.28
C GLY A 161 1.59 0.97 -3.62
N ILE A 162 1.76 -0.06 -4.45
CA ILE A 162 3.06 -0.48 -4.97
C ILE A 162 3.03 -0.59 -6.48
N ASN A 163 4.13 -0.22 -7.11
CA ASN A 163 4.43 -0.52 -8.51
C ASN A 163 5.47 -1.62 -8.55
N ILE A 164 5.26 -2.60 -9.42
CA ILE A 164 6.14 -3.75 -9.55
C ILE A 164 6.80 -3.78 -10.93
N LYS A 165 7.92 -4.48 -11.00
CA LYS A 165 8.61 -4.80 -12.24
C LYS A 165 9.07 -6.24 -12.21
N SER A 166 8.91 -6.96 -13.32
CA SER A 166 9.43 -8.32 -13.46
C SER A 166 10.75 -8.33 -14.21
N TYR A 167 11.68 -9.14 -13.73
CA TYR A 167 12.95 -9.42 -14.39
C TYR A 167 13.46 -10.80 -13.97
N ALA A 168 13.86 -11.62 -14.93
CA ALA A 168 14.40 -12.97 -14.70
C ALA A 168 13.55 -13.77 -13.68
N ASP A 169 12.26 -13.92 -14.00
CA ASP A 169 11.26 -14.66 -13.19
C ASP A 169 11.12 -14.19 -11.73
N SER A 170 11.56 -12.97 -11.45
CA SER A 170 11.47 -12.34 -10.13
C SER A 170 10.68 -11.04 -10.21
N VAL A 171 9.93 -10.74 -9.16
CA VAL A 171 9.11 -9.52 -9.05
C VAL A 171 9.76 -8.56 -8.07
N TYR A 172 10.07 -7.35 -8.54
CA TYR A 172 10.70 -6.28 -7.77
C TYR A 172 9.70 -5.17 -7.50
N VAL A 173 9.75 -4.59 -6.31
CA VAL A 173 9.07 -3.35 -5.97
C VAL A 173 9.83 -2.21 -6.64
N ALA A 174 9.24 -1.61 -7.67
CA ALA A 174 9.85 -0.51 -8.40
C ALA A 174 9.64 0.83 -7.68
N ALA A 175 8.45 1.03 -7.12
CA ALA A 175 8.11 2.20 -6.33
C ALA A 175 6.98 1.88 -5.36
N THR A 176 6.87 2.68 -4.30
CA THR A 176 5.73 2.67 -3.39
C THR A 176 5.02 4.01 -3.45
N ASP A 177 3.69 4.00 -3.55
CA ASP A 177 2.85 5.18 -3.44
C ASP A 177 3.01 5.75 -2.02
N ASN A 178 3.48 6.99 -1.96
CA ASN A 178 3.65 7.72 -0.71
C ASN A 178 2.38 8.46 -0.26
N ALA A 179 1.31 8.41 -1.06
CA ALA A 179 0.05 9.06 -0.76
C ALA A 179 -0.65 8.43 0.46
N TRP A 180 -1.49 9.26 1.10
CA TRP A 180 -2.38 8.82 2.17
C TRP A 180 -3.31 7.71 1.67
N GLY A 181 -3.39 6.62 2.44
CA GLY A 181 -4.17 5.41 2.07
C GLY A 181 -3.31 4.21 1.67
N SER A 182 -2.03 4.41 1.38
CA SER A 182 -1.07 3.33 1.15
C SER A 182 -0.64 2.70 2.48
N THR A 183 -1.03 1.45 2.72
CA THR A 183 -0.62 0.72 3.95
C THR A 183 0.73 0.01 3.79
N THR A 184 1.21 -0.12 2.55
CA THR A 184 2.45 -0.82 2.18
C THR A 184 3.69 0.04 2.29
N ARG A 185 3.55 1.38 2.22
CA ARG A 185 4.66 2.35 2.34
C ARG A 185 5.59 2.09 3.54
N ARG A 186 5.05 1.58 4.64
CA ARG A 186 5.81 1.31 5.87
C ARG A 186 6.51 -0.05 5.90
N LEU A 187 6.21 -0.94 4.95
CA LEU A 187 6.63 -2.35 4.97
C LEU A 187 7.53 -2.70 3.78
N LEU A 188 7.22 -2.16 2.61
CA LEU A 188 7.89 -2.41 1.34
C LEU A 188 8.69 -1.19 0.90
N PHE A 189 9.85 -1.42 0.30
CA PHE A 189 10.71 -0.38 -0.24
C PHE A 189 11.06 -0.67 -1.70
N PRO A 190 11.42 0.36 -2.48
CA PRO A 190 12.02 0.14 -3.79
C PRO A 190 13.19 -0.85 -3.70
N CYS A 191 13.33 -1.69 -4.71
CA CYS A 191 14.30 -2.80 -4.80
C CYS A 191 13.97 -4.07 -4.00
N ASP A 192 12.95 -4.08 -3.14
CA ASP A 192 12.51 -5.32 -2.49
C ASP A 192 12.06 -6.32 -3.56
N THR A 193 12.48 -7.59 -3.45
CA THR A 193 12.00 -8.69 -4.30
C THR A 193 10.92 -9.46 -3.55
N ILE A 194 9.78 -9.70 -4.18
CA ILE A 194 8.73 -10.58 -3.64
C ILE A 194 9.07 -12.02 -4.01
N LEU A 195 9.39 -12.84 -3.00
CA LEU A 195 9.78 -14.24 -3.17
C LEU A 195 8.57 -15.17 -3.17
N LYS A 196 7.61 -14.92 -2.28
CA LYS A 196 6.43 -15.79 -2.08
C LYS A 196 5.28 -14.97 -1.51
N ILE A 197 4.06 -15.36 -1.89
CA ILE A 197 2.82 -14.87 -1.30
C ILE A 197 2.09 -16.08 -0.70
N ASP A 198 1.77 -16.02 0.59
CA ASP A 198 0.87 -16.98 1.25
C ASP A 198 -0.53 -16.37 1.41
N GLU A 199 -1.55 -17.21 1.26
CA GLU A 199 -2.96 -16.78 1.10
C GLU A 199 -3.76 -16.76 2.41
N THR A 200 -3.31 -17.45 3.47
CA THR A 200 -4.08 -17.55 4.73
C THR A 200 -4.33 -16.18 5.35
N LEU A 201 -3.32 -15.32 5.34
CA LEU A 201 -3.36 -13.86 5.41
C LEU A 201 -2.41 -13.41 4.30
N VAL A 202 -2.67 -12.29 3.61
CA VAL A 202 -1.77 -11.80 2.55
C VAL A 202 -0.36 -11.58 3.15
N THR A 203 0.48 -12.60 3.03
CA THR A 203 1.78 -12.68 3.70
C THR A 203 2.83 -12.71 2.62
N LEU A 204 3.67 -11.69 2.59
CA LEU A 204 4.75 -11.56 1.65
C LEU A 204 6.06 -12.02 2.29
N TYR A 205 6.77 -12.89 1.60
CA TYR A 205 8.18 -13.13 1.87
C TYR A 205 8.96 -12.26 0.93
N ILE A 206 9.75 -11.34 1.48
CA ILE A 206 10.53 -10.41 0.70
C ILE A 206 12.02 -10.62 0.93
N GLU A 207 12.77 -10.26 -0.09
CA GLU A 207 14.21 -10.17 -0.07
C GLU A 207 14.61 -8.71 -0.32
N ARG A 208 15.36 -8.14 0.62
CA ARG A 208 15.80 -6.74 0.58
C ARG A 208 17.30 -6.65 0.34
N PRO A 209 17.76 -5.97 -0.71
CA PRO A 209 19.19 -5.79 -0.94
C PRO A 209 19.80 -4.88 0.13
N VAL A 210 20.94 -5.30 0.67
CA VAL A 210 21.73 -4.53 1.65
C VAL A 210 23.21 -4.46 1.29
N GLY A 211 23.72 -5.42 0.51
CA GLY A 211 25.08 -5.39 -0.01
C GLY A 211 25.18 -4.56 -1.29
N THR A 212 26.33 -3.92 -1.52
CA THR A 212 26.55 -3.02 -2.66
C THR A 212 26.22 -3.67 -4.01
N ALA A 213 26.67 -4.90 -4.25
CA ALA A 213 26.38 -5.61 -5.50
C ALA A 213 24.89 -5.90 -5.68
N ALA A 214 24.21 -6.33 -4.61
CA ALA A 214 22.78 -6.60 -4.59
C ALA A 214 21.95 -5.33 -4.84
N ILE A 215 22.35 -4.22 -4.24
CA ILE A 215 21.72 -2.90 -4.44
C ILE A 215 21.89 -2.46 -5.89
N LEU A 216 23.11 -2.46 -6.42
CA LEU A 216 23.39 -2.05 -7.80
C LEU A 216 22.61 -2.89 -8.82
N PHE A 217 22.53 -4.21 -8.59
CA PHE A 217 21.72 -5.10 -9.41
C PHE A 217 20.23 -4.76 -9.35
N SER A 218 19.64 -4.63 -8.15
CA SER A 218 18.21 -4.32 -8.04
C SER A 218 17.86 -2.95 -8.62
N HIS A 219 18.74 -1.97 -8.49
CA HIS A 219 18.58 -0.66 -9.12
C HIS A 219 18.67 -0.75 -10.65
N SER A 220 19.61 -1.52 -11.20
CA SER A 220 19.71 -1.70 -12.65
C SER A 220 18.43 -2.35 -13.22
N VAL A 221 17.86 -3.33 -12.50
CA VAL A 221 16.57 -3.92 -12.84
C VAL A 221 15.47 -2.87 -12.86
N ILE A 222 15.34 -2.02 -11.84
CA ILE A 222 14.28 -1.00 -11.77
C ILE A 222 14.46 0.06 -12.85
N SER A 223 15.69 0.50 -13.09
CA SER A 223 16.02 1.51 -14.11
C SER A 223 16.02 0.96 -15.55
N TYR A 224 15.91 -0.36 -15.73
CA TYR A 224 15.89 -0.99 -17.05
C TYR A 224 14.63 -0.61 -17.85
N GLU A 225 14.63 0.50 -18.57
CA GLU A 225 13.57 0.79 -19.52
C GLU A 225 13.67 -0.21 -20.68
N ARG A 226 12.60 -0.98 -20.92
CA ARG A 226 12.50 -1.81 -22.14
C ARG A 226 12.62 -0.84 -23.32
N LYS A 227 13.77 -0.84 -24.02
CA LYS A 227 13.96 -0.08 -25.26
C LYS A 227 13.14 -0.63 -26.44
N SER A 228 12.45 -1.76 -26.25
CA SER A 228 11.57 -2.39 -27.22
C SER A 228 10.12 -2.35 -26.73
N LEU A 229 9.17 -2.17 -27.65
CA LEU A 229 7.76 -2.48 -27.43
C LEU A 229 7.61 -3.78 -26.63
N ASP A 230 6.63 -3.80 -25.72
CA ASP A 230 6.27 -4.94 -24.89
C ASP A 230 6.37 -6.23 -25.74
N PRO A 231 7.12 -7.27 -25.31
CA PRO A 231 7.12 -8.53 -26.02
C PRO A 231 5.66 -8.95 -26.16
N LEU A 232 5.26 -9.21 -27.40
CA LEU A 232 3.93 -9.67 -27.80
C LEU A 232 3.36 -10.53 -26.67
N ILE A 233 2.20 -10.11 -26.16
CA ILE A 233 1.44 -10.90 -25.19
C ILE A 233 1.46 -12.35 -25.72
N PRO A 234 2.00 -13.31 -24.94
CA PRO A 234 2.11 -14.68 -25.39
C PRO A 234 0.77 -15.15 -25.97
N GLY A 235 0.80 -15.84 -27.12
CA GLY A 235 -0.41 -16.16 -27.87
C GLY A 235 -1.44 -16.95 -27.06
N ASP A 236 -0.98 -17.76 -26.11
CA ASP A 236 -1.78 -18.48 -25.13
C ASP A 236 -2.52 -17.54 -24.16
N VAL A 237 -1.92 -16.42 -23.75
CA VAL A 237 -2.55 -15.39 -22.93
C VAL A 237 -3.62 -14.64 -23.72
N VAL A 238 -3.33 -14.26 -24.97
CA VAL A 238 -4.32 -13.64 -25.87
C VAL A 238 -5.48 -14.59 -26.12
N GLN A 239 -5.19 -15.87 -26.38
CA GLN A 239 -6.17 -16.91 -26.58
C GLN A 239 -7.02 -17.12 -25.32
N LYS A 240 -6.42 -17.17 -24.13
CA LYS A 240 -7.16 -17.29 -22.87
C LYS A 240 -8.08 -16.11 -22.63
N PHE A 241 -7.63 -14.89 -22.92
CA PHE A 241 -8.51 -13.72 -22.84
C PHE A 241 -9.64 -13.77 -23.87
N ALA A 242 -9.38 -14.22 -25.09
CA ALA A 242 -10.40 -14.38 -26.12
C ALA A 242 -11.43 -15.47 -25.76
N GLU A 243 -10.98 -16.62 -25.25
CA GLU A 243 -11.82 -17.70 -24.74
C GLU A 243 -12.71 -17.22 -23.59
N GLN A 244 -12.13 -16.48 -22.63
CA GLN A 244 -12.86 -15.95 -21.49
C GLN A 244 -13.87 -14.88 -21.92
N LEU A 245 -13.52 -14.03 -22.88
CA LEU A 245 -14.40 -13.01 -23.44
C LEU A 245 -15.58 -13.67 -24.18
N ALA A 246 -15.31 -14.64 -25.06
CA ALA A 246 -16.34 -15.39 -25.77
C ALA A 246 -17.27 -16.16 -24.82
N TYR A 247 -16.71 -16.71 -23.73
CA TYR A 247 -17.49 -17.31 -22.65
C TYR A 247 -18.44 -16.28 -22.01
N TYR A 248 -17.99 -15.07 -21.73
CA TYR A 248 -18.84 -14.00 -21.18
C TYR A 248 -19.88 -13.48 -22.17
N GLU A 249 -19.55 -13.38 -23.45
CA GLU A 249 -20.51 -12.99 -24.50
C GLU A 249 -21.64 -14.02 -24.64
N LYS A 250 -21.31 -15.32 -24.55
CA LYS A 250 -22.28 -16.42 -24.68
C LYS A 250 -23.13 -16.63 -23.43
N ASN A 251 -22.53 -16.55 -22.24
CA ASN A 251 -23.19 -16.89 -20.98
C ASN A 251 -23.67 -15.67 -20.18
N GLY A 252 -23.42 -14.47 -20.70
CA GLY A 252 -23.58 -13.23 -19.98
C GLY A 252 -22.47 -13.00 -18.96
N PHE A 253 -22.21 -11.74 -18.65
CA PHE A 253 -21.41 -11.39 -17.49
C PHE A 253 -22.27 -11.66 -16.25
N GLN A 254 -22.08 -12.80 -15.59
CA GLN A 254 -22.68 -12.99 -14.28
C GLN A 254 -21.92 -12.06 -13.34
N ASP A 255 -22.48 -10.88 -13.09
CA ASP A 255 -21.92 -9.95 -12.12
C ASP A 255 -21.63 -10.74 -10.85
N PRO A 256 -20.37 -10.75 -10.36
CA PRO A 256 -20.04 -11.47 -9.15
C PRO A 256 -21.03 -11.00 -8.08
N PRO A 257 -21.68 -11.93 -7.35
CA PRO A 257 -22.74 -11.59 -6.43
C PRO A 257 -22.24 -10.44 -5.57
N PRO A 258 -22.93 -9.27 -5.57
CA PRO A 258 -22.40 -8.09 -4.95
C PRO A 258 -21.97 -8.42 -3.53
N ILE A 259 -20.73 -8.09 -3.19
CA ILE A 259 -20.15 -8.36 -1.86
C ILE A 259 -21.01 -7.69 -0.76
N PHE A 260 -21.86 -6.74 -1.15
CA PHE A 260 -22.94 -6.16 -0.36
C PHE A 260 -24.28 -6.90 -0.54
N ARG A 261 -24.66 -7.70 0.48
CA ARG A 261 -26.06 -8.13 0.73
C ARG A 261 -26.70 -7.25 1.80
N GLY A 262 -26.85 -5.96 1.52
CA GLY A 262 -27.69 -5.04 2.29
C GLY A 262 -28.88 -4.62 1.45
N TYR A 263 -29.91 -4.01 2.06
CA TYR A 263 -31.02 -3.39 1.33
C TYR A 263 -30.46 -2.37 0.33
N THR A 264 -30.28 -2.79 -0.92
CA THR A 264 -30.11 -1.90 -2.05
C THR A 264 -31.41 -1.12 -2.14
N LYS A 265 -31.32 0.22 -2.10
CA LYS A 265 -32.44 1.04 -2.57
C LYS A 265 -32.80 0.54 -3.96
N ASP A 266 -34.07 0.23 -4.17
CA ASP A 266 -34.54 -0.22 -5.47
C ASP A 266 -34.43 0.98 -6.43
N TYR A 267 -33.44 0.93 -7.32
CA TYR A 267 -33.24 1.93 -8.37
C TYR A 267 -33.99 1.56 -9.65
N SER A 268 -34.94 0.60 -9.60
CA SER A 268 -35.82 0.25 -10.72
C SER A 268 -36.61 1.44 -11.30
N SER A 269 -36.78 2.51 -10.50
CA SER A 269 -37.39 3.79 -10.89
C SER A 269 -36.39 4.87 -11.32
N SER A 270 -35.09 4.61 -11.23
CA SER A 270 -34.06 5.57 -11.60
C SER A 270 -33.85 5.51 -13.10
N GLY A 271 -34.19 6.60 -13.79
CA GLY A 271 -34.21 6.69 -15.25
C GLY A 271 -32.94 6.07 -15.85
N ARG A 272 -33.15 5.12 -16.78
CA ARG A 272 -32.08 4.47 -17.55
C ARG A 272 -31.07 5.52 -17.97
N VAL A 273 -29.83 5.37 -17.50
CA VAL A 273 -28.71 6.18 -17.99
C VAL A 273 -28.64 5.95 -19.49
N LYS A 274 -29.02 6.96 -20.28
CA LYS A 274 -28.75 6.98 -21.72
C LYS A 274 -27.24 7.04 -21.87
N MET A 275 -26.63 5.93 -22.28
CA MET A 275 -25.28 5.96 -22.86
C MET A 275 -25.36 6.87 -24.09
N THR A 276 -24.80 8.07 -23.97
CA THR A 276 -24.46 8.88 -25.14
C THR A 276 -23.21 8.25 -25.77
N ASN A 277 -23.26 7.95 -27.08
CA ASN A 277 -22.13 7.42 -27.88
C ASN A 277 -20.92 8.37 -27.96
N THR A 278 -20.91 9.43 -27.18
CA THR A 278 -19.84 10.42 -27.10
C THR A 278 -18.92 10.03 -25.96
N VAL A 279 -17.77 9.44 -26.32
CA VAL A 279 -16.66 9.25 -25.39
C VAL A 279 -16.06 10.63 -25.11
N GLU A 280 -16.45 11.26 -24.00
CA GLU A 280 -15.68 12.40 -23.49
C GLU A 280 -14.36 11.87 -22.93
N ASN A 281 -13.29 12.01 -23.71
CA ASN A 281 -11.92 11.87 -23.22
C ASN A 281 -11.63 12.98 -22.21
N LYS A 282 -11.99 12.76 -20.95
CA LYS A 282 -11.55 13.62 -19.85
C LYS A 282 -10.05 13.39 -19.67
N LYS A 283 -9.24 14.37 -20.09
CA LYS A 283 -7.82 14.44 -19.74
C LYS A 283 -7.71 14.31 -18.22
N ILE A 284 -7.20 13.17 -17.77
CA ILE A 284 -6.74 12.99 -16.40
C ILE A 284 -5.65 14.05 -16.22
N ARG A 285 -5.84 14.99 -15.30
CA ARG A 285 -4.80 15.96 -14.94
C ARG A 285 -3.63 15.16 -14.36
N SER A 286 -2.60 14.95 -15.16
CA SER A 286 -1.24 14.73 -14.66
C SER A 286 -0.81 16.02 -13.98
N ASP A 287 -0.19 15.93 -12.80
CA ASP A 287 0.48 17.08 -12.19
C ASP A 287 1.41 17.74 -13.21
N ASP A 288 1.48 19.07 -13.20
CA ASP A 288 2.38 19.85 -14.06
C ASP A 288 3.83 19.53 -13.69
N ILE A 289 4.39 18.50 -14.32
CA ILE A 289 5.82 18.23 -14.29
C ILE A 289 6.49 19.42 -14.97
N ASN A 290 7.24 20.22 -14.22
CA ASN A 290 8.06 21.29 -14.77
C ASN A 290 9.05 20.67 -15.78
N PRO A 291 8.88 20.92 -17.09
CA PRO A 291 9.71 20.28 -18.12
C PRO A 291 11.17 20.76 -18.07
N ALA A 292 11.49 21.82 -17.31
CA ALA A 292 12.86 22.24 -17.06
C ALA A 292 13.67 21.23 -16.23
N ILE A 293 13.00 20.39 -15.43
CA ILE A 293 13.64 19.34 -14.60
C ILE A 293 14.10 18.15 -15.47
N LEU A 294 13.52 17.99 -16.67
CA LEU A 294 13.84 16.93 -17.61
C LEU A 294 14.91 17.31 -18.63
N LYS A 295 15.57 18.47 -18.48
CA LYS A 295 16.69 18.82 -19.35
C LYS A 295 17.92 17.98 -18.97
N PRO A 296 18.64 17.41 -19.95
CA PRO A 296 19.88 16.69 -19.68
C PRO A 296 20.89 17.64 -19.04
N VAL A 297 21.48 17.19 -17.93
CA VAL A 297 22.61 17.88 -17.28
C VAL A 297 23.77 17.88 -18.30
N PRO A 298 24.35 19.04 -18.65
CA PRO A 298 25.49 19.08 -19.54
C PRO A 298 26.63 18.22 -18.97
N PRO A 299 27.37 17.47 -19.80
CA PRO A 299 28.51 16.70 -19.31
C PRO A 299 29.50 17.64 -18.63
N GLN A 300 29.92 17.29 -17.40
CA GLN A 300 31.01 17.98 -16.72
C GLN A 300 32.22 17.99 -17.66
N MET A 301 32.65 19.19 -18.07
CA MET A 301 33.91 19.34 -18.78
C MET A 301 35.02 18.84 -17.86
N SER A 302 35.71 17.79 -18.28
CA SER A 302 36.94 17.33 -17.66
C SER A 302 37.91 18.51 -17.59
N LEU A 303 38.38 18.83 -16.39
CA LEU A 303 39.52 19.71 -16.18
C LEU A 303 40.69 19.12 -16.98
N LYS A 304 41.07 19.81 -18.06
CA LYS A 304 42.35 19.57 -18.73
C LYS A 304 43.46 19.86 -17.72
N LYS A 305 44.41 18.94 -17.64
CA LYS A 305 45.70 19.12 -16.94
C LYS A 305 46.41 20.37 -17.43
#